data_AF-A0A939QYH8-F1
#
_entry.id   AF-A0A939QYH8-F1
#
_cell.length_a   1.000
_cell.length_b   1.000
_cell.length_c   1.000
_cell.angle_alpha   90.00
_cell.angle_beta   90.00
_cell.angle_gamma   90.00
#
_symmetry.space_group_name_H-M   'P 1'
#
loop_
_entity.id
_entity.type
_entity.pdbx_description
1 polymer ?
#
loop_
_entity_poly.entity_id
_entity_poly.type
_entity_poly.pdbx_seq_one_letter_code
_entity_poly.pdbx_strand_id
1 'polypeptide(L)' 'MNVLIINGSPKGTDSITLHTCLFLEKKFPGHRFDYLHAGRKIKALEKDFSPAREALAAAEIIVFCYPVYTFLVPS' A
#
# COMPACT_ATOMS: atom_id res chain seq x y z
N MET A 1 -6.65 -15.33 0.07
CA MET A 1 -5.55 -14.82 -0.74
C MET A 1 -4.80 -13.73 0.01
N ASN A 2 -3.53 -13.53 -0.28
CA ASN A 2 -2.70 -12.44 0.24
C ASN A 2 -2.81 -11.22 -0.69
N VAL A 3 -3.49 -10.17 -0.21
CA VAL A 3 -3.63 -8.89 -0.89
C VAL A 3 -2.64 -7.90 -0.26
N LEU A 4 -1.75 -7.35 -1.07
CA LEU A 4 -0.82 -6.30 -0.65
C LEU A 4 -1.33 -4.93 -1.12
N ILE A 5 -1.64 -4.05 -0.18
CA ILE A 5 -1.97 -2.66 -0.44
C ILE A 5 -0.68 -1.83 -0.40
N ILE A 6 -0.28 -1.30 -1.55
CA ILE A 6 0.81 -0.31 -1.65
C ILE A 6 0.21 1.06 -1.41
N ASN A 7 0.35 1.56 -0.17
CA ASN A 7 -0.12 2.87 0.23
C ASN A 7 0.91 3.95 -0.14
N GLY A 8 0.65 4.67 -1.23
CA GLY A 8 1.47 5.78 -1.72
C GLY A 8 1.19 7.12 -1.03
N SER A 9 0.25 7.20 -0.08
CA SER A 9 0.01 8.44 0.65
C SER A 9 1.13 8.70 1.68
N PRO A 10 1.71 9.92 1.72
CA PRO A 10 2.66 10.30 2.76
C PRO A 10 1.98 10.39 4.15
N LYS A 11 0.64 10.45 4.20
CA LYS A 11 -0.14 10.47 5.44
C LYS A 11 -0.26 9.10 6.12
N GLY A 12 0.20 8.01 5.48
CA GLY A 12 0.16 6.68 6.08
C GLY A 12 -1.26 6.23 6.44
N THR A 13 -1.50 5.90 7.70
CA THR A 13 -2.80 5.45 8.24
C THR A 13 -3.87 6.54 8.19
N ASP A 14 -3.49 7.81 8.28
CA ASP A 14 -4.42 8.94 8.26
C ASP A 14 -4.85 9.33 6.82
N SER A 15 -4.52 8.49 5.84
CA SER A 15 -4.87 8.71 4.44
C SER A 15 -6.35 8.38 4.18
N ILE A 16 -7.10 9.38 3.70
CA ILE A 16 -8.47 9.18 3.22
C ILE A 16 -8.50 8.18 2.04
N THR A 17 -7.47 8.19 1.17
CA THR A 17 -7.35 7.21 0.09
C THR A 17 -7.22 5.79 0.65
N LEU A 18 -6.41 5.58 1.68
CA LEU A 18 -6.26 4.27 2.34
C LEU A 18 -7.58 3.75 2.91
N HIS A 19 -8.45 4.62 3.43
CA HIS A 19 -9.74 4.21 3.98
C HIS A 19 -10.64 3.50 2.95
N THR A 20 -10.46 3.75 1.65
CA THR A 20 -11.16 2.99 0.61
C THR A 20 -10.67 1.54 0.53
N CYS A 21 -9.38 1.29 0.75
CA CYS A 21 -8.84 -0.08 0.85
C CYS A 21 -9.23 -0.76 2.16
N LEU A 22 -9.30 -0.02 3.28
CA LEU A 22 -9.82 -0.57 4.55
C LEU A 22 -11.27 -1.04 4.42
N PHE A 23 -12.07 -0.38 3.58
CA PHE A 23 -13.42 -0.84 3.25
C PHE A 23 -13.40 -2.16 2.46
N LEU A 24 -12.45 -2.35 1.54
CA LEU A 24 -12.28 -3.63 0.83
C LEU A 24 -11.94 -4.77 1.79
N GLU A 25 -11.04 -4.53 2.75
CA GLU A 25 -10.72 -5.51 3.79
C GLU A 25 -11.96 -5.93 4.60
N LYS A 26 -12.76 -4.95 5.03
CA LYS A 26 -14.04 -5.23 5.73
C LYS A 26 -15.03 -6.00 4.86
N LYS A 27 -15.07 -5.74 3.56
CA LYS A 27 -16.00 -6.38 2.61
C LYS A 27 -15.58 -7.81 2.27
N PHE A 28 -14.28 -8.11 2.32
CA PHE A 28 -13.71 -9.41 1.93
C PHE A 28 -12.89 -10.04 3.08
N PRO A 29 -13.52 -10.39 4.21
CA PRO A 29 -12.81 -10.88 5.41
C PRO A 29 -12.15 -12.26 5.25
N GLY A 30 -12.49 -13.02 4.20
CA GLY A 30 -11.85 -14.30 3.86
C GLY A 30 -10.50 -14.16 3.15
N HIS A 31 -9.99 -12.93 3.01
CA HIS A 31 -8.68 -12.64 2.43
C HIS A 31 -7.82 -11.89 3.44
N ARG A 32 -6.50 -12.06 3.33
CA ARG A 32 -5.53 -11.38 4.19
C ARG A 32 -5.07 -10.11 3.49
N PHE A 33 -5.12 -9.00 4.20
CA PHE A 33 -4.66 -7.71 3.69
C PHE A 33 -3.38 -7.29 4.43
N ASP A 34 -2.33 -7.04 3.68
CA ASP A 34 -1.08 -6.47 4.16
C ASP A 34 -0.90 -5.05 3.61
N TYR A 35 -0.22 -4.19 4.36
CA TYR A 35 -0.09 -2.77 4.03
C TYR A 35 1.38 -2.35 3.96
N LEU A 36 1.83 -1.97 2.78
CA LEU A 36 3.13 -1.33 2.55
C LEU A 36 2.94 0.18 2.45
N HIS A 37 3.27 0.92 3.51
CA HIS A 37 3.22 2.40 3.54
C HIS A 37 4.37 3.04 2.74
N ALA A 38 4.44 2.76 1.44
CA ALA A 38 5.49 3.19 0.53
C ALA A 38 5.64 4.71 0.49
N GLY A 39 4.54 5.48 0.43
CA GLY A 39 4.61 6.94 0.35
C GLY A 39 5.27 7.59 1.57
N ARG A 40 5.09 7.02 2.78
CA ARG A 40 5.74 7.51 4.00
C ARG A 40 7.19 7.01 4.14
N LYS A 41 7.51 5.85 3.57
CA LYS A 41 8.79 5.15 3.76
C LYS A 41 9.69 5.15 2.51
N ILE A 42 9.38 5.94 1.48
CA ILE A 42 10.05 5.82 0.18
C ILE A 42 11.57 5.95 0.27
N LYS A 43 12.08 6.94 1.03
CA LYS A 43 13.52 7.13 1.27
C LYS A 43 14.19 5.96 2.00
N ALA A 44 13.46 5.22 2.83
CA ALA A 44 13.98 4.03 3.49
C ALA A 44 14.00 2.84 2.52
N LEU A 45 12.95 2.70 1.70
CA LEU A 45 12.85 1.66 0.69
C LEU A 45 13.87 1.82 -0.45
N GLU A 46 14.27 3.05 -0.77
CA GLU A 46 15.38 3.34 -1.70
C GLU A 46 16.73 2.83 -1.18
N LYS A 47 16.92 2.83 0.13
CA LYS A 47 18.16 2.34 0.77
C LYS A 47 18.16 0.83 0.95
N ASP A 48 17.02 0.28 1.34
CA ASP A 48 16.81 -1.16 1.47
C ASP A 48 15.40 -1.54 1.02
N PHE A 49 15.35 -2.13 -0.17
CA PHE A 49 14.10 -2.58 -0.78
C PHE A 49 13.72 -4.01 -0.35
N SER A 50 14.57 -4.71 0.40
CA SER A 50 14.37 -6.12 0.76
C SER A 50 13.01 -6.38 1.43
N PRO A 51 12.55 -5.56 2.40
CA PRO A 51 11.24 -5.76 3.02
C PRO A 51 10.07 -5.60 2.05
N ALA A 52 10.17 -4.66 1.10
CA ALA A 52 9.15 -4.49 0.07
C ALA A 52 9.16 -5.65 -0.92
N ARG A 53 10.34 -6.14 -1.32
CA ARG A 53 10.48 -7.33 -2.18
C ARG A 53 9.84 -8.56 -1.55
N GLU A 54 10.06 -8.80 -0.26
CA GLU A 54 9.46 -9.94 0.46
C GLU A 54 7.94 -9.83 0.51
N ALA A 55 7.40 -8.65 0.81
CA ALA A 55 5.97 -8.41 0.78
C ALA A 55 5.37 -8.62 -0.62
N LEU A 56 6.05 -8.13 -1.66
CA LEU A 56 5.64 -8.30 -3.07
C LEU A 56 5.66 -9.77 -3.48
N ALA A 57 6.67 -10.54 -3.09
CA ALA A 57 6.79 -11.96 -3.40
C ALA A 57 5.71 -12.82 -2.72
N ALA A 58 5.23 -12.41 -1.54
CA ALA A 58 4.16 -13.10 -0.81
C ALA A 58 2.74 -12.73 -1.29
N ALA A 59 2.61 -11.69 -2.12
CA ALA A 59 1.32 -11.17 -2.57
C ALA A 59 0.79 -11.94 -3.79
N GLU A 60 -0.48 -12.30 -3.74
CA GLU A 60 -1.23 -12.83 -4.89
C GLU A 60 -1.94 -11.71 -5.65
N ILE A 61 -2.28 -10.63 -4.95
CA ILE A 61 -2.88 -9.41 -5.53
C ILE A 61 -2.13 -8.20 -4.97
N ILE A 62 -1.81 -7.26 -5.85
CA ILE A 62 -1.24 -5.96 -5.48
C ILE A 62 -2.24 -4.87 -5.83
N VAL A 63 -2.55 -4.01 -4.87
CA VAL A 63 -3.40 -2.82 -5.07
C VAL A 63 -2.58 -1.58 -4.80
N PHE A 64 -2.42 -0.74 -5.83
CA PHE A 64 -1.84 0.58 -5.66
C PHE A 64 -2.90 1.54 -5.13
N CYS A 65 -2.68 2.06 -3.93
CA CYS A 65 -3.57 2.97 -3.23
C CYS A 65 -2.84 4.29 -2.98
N TYR A 66 -3.07 5.29 -3.83
CA TYR A 66 -2.41 6.58 -3.72
C TYR A 66 -3.33 7.73 -4.13
N PRO A 67 -3.19 8.90 -3.48
CA PRO A 67 -3.85 10.12 -3.95
C PRO A 67 -3.22 10.57 -5.26
N VAL A 68 -4.02 11.15 -6.16
CA VAL A 68 -3.51 11.76 -7.38
C VAL A 68 -3.04 13.19 -7.07
N TYR A 69 -1.75 13.46 -7.26
CA TYR A 69 -1.17 14.79 -7.10
C TYR A 69 -0.74 15.31 -8.46
N THR A 70 -1.31 16.43 -8.90
CA THR A 70 -1.00 17.03 -10.21
C THR A 70 -1.06 16.01 -11.37
N PHE A 71 -2.11 15.17 -11.38
CA PHE A 71 -2.31 14.09 -12.35
C PHE A 71 -1.26 12.97 -12.35
N LEU A 72 -0.45 12.86 -11.30
CA LEU A 72 0.63 11.87 -11.17
C LEU A 72 0.55 11.09 -9.86
N VAL A 73 1.34 10.02 -9.80
CA VAL A 73 1.61 9.27 -8.58
C VAL A 73 2.45 10.13 -7.62
N PRO A 74 2.31 10.01 -6.29
CA PRO A 74 3.16 10.70 -5.34
C PRO A 74 4.64 10.30 -5.48
N SER A 75 5.53 11.29 -5.36
CA SER A 75 7.00 11.14 -5.31
C SER A 75 7.50 10.72 -3.94
#